data_AF-A0A1Q3SLS4-F1
#
_entry.id   AF-A0A1Q3SLS4-F1
#
_cell.length_a   1.000
_cell.length_b   1.000
_cell.length_c   1.000
_cell.angle_alpha   90.00
_cell.angle_beta   90.00
_cell.angle_gamma   90.00
#
_symmetry.space_group_name_H-M   'P 1'
#
loop_
_entity.id
_entity.type
_entity.pdbx_description
1 polymer ?
#
loop_
_entity_poly.entity_id
_entity_poly.type
_entity_poly.pdbx_seq_one_letter_code
_entity_poly.pdbx_strand_id
1 'polypeptide(L)'
;MSQSEDEKINIRKYASFLYLQQIRNFYLQNKHLFQKNSSPYHQLNAALKEIEKTVSDSDMGFDNKIKYEKIYSKLQTAIQVVAEHELKNYENNINTIDKKGAFNTLDPFFIQVYENENDINKKLFERLSTIDNLDDNGMELKQKIKTHTTNPSKMFNISHPDNPVNAFVTSMLGIQYNPLRKNNIPYVNFLETESSVTQERKNLRIGAQTQKEGVVNPTFKRYLLANARYRAEKSEKLEEEKPYEYVYINLLKRPQKDQSTPKKKGVIKNFKDKFVRSSEGRRAAALEEINIRKYYKTAVITLPADNDFLLGKFSMKSGTAKDATQSNAHELLEQLTQSIQENKNDFFISRDVKKRIFIEVFNNAELNQLKAALKMEPNDKKLNDRYDQLREELFKEKVEELFVKSIKDILGDKAAAEFMAGKTNPEERLLALSPEQRSAIIFHFTKFHLSKHILDTLQPRVYNMSCKDAIDRGGIHTLWYRMNEKFERCKQEGTPAMTKDEFLMMLDYPALIVKYRTLNANKNLLWNVLQQRMQGDPTFAAAHGWAKQWLAENDPKKTQMVQKDATLHGYKKQKAKKEEALEPEKPLPPVVKTIPSRRKQ
;
A
#
# COMPACT_ATOMS: atom_id res chain seq x y z
N MET A 1 -32.64 16.03 -23.91
CA MET A 1 -31.77 14.87 -24.16
C MET A 1 -32.23 13.75 -23.26
N SER A 2 -32.95 12.75 -23.79
CA SER A 2 -33.29 11.54 -23.04
C SER A 2 -31.99 10.89 -22.60
N GLN A 3 -31.74 10.81 -21.29
CA GLN A 3 -30.61 10.06 -20.74
C GLN A 3 -30.72 8.63 -21.28
N SER A 4 -29.82 8.30 -22.21
CA SER A 4 -29.61 6.93 -22.66
C SER A 4 -29.38 6.07 -21.42
N GLU A 5 -29.98 4.87 -21.38
CA GLU A 5 -29.74 3.83 -20.38
C GLU A 5 -28.36 3.99 -19.71
N ASP A 6 -28.35 4.24 -18.40
CA ASP A 6 -27.14 4.59 -17.64
C ASP A 6 -25.96 3.67 -17.99
N GLU A 7 -25.07 4.17 -18.85
CA GLU A 7 -23.96 3.39 -19.32
C GLU A 7 -23.03 3.12 -18.14
N LYS A 8 -22.97 1.84 -17.73
CA LYS A 8 -22.12 1.41 -16.61
C LYS A 8 -20.69 1.89 -16.81
N ILE A 9 -20.11 2.44 -15.74
CA ILE A 9 -18.76 2.98 -15.76
C ILE A 9 -17.74 1.85 -15.81
N ASN A 10 -16.84 1.89 -16.79
CA ASN A 10 -15.64 1.08 -16.78
C ASN A 10 -14.52 1.80 -16.01
N ILE A 11 -14.35 1.43 -14.73
CA ILE A 11 -13.41 2.10 -13.81
C ILE A 11 -11.99 2.12 -14.35
N ARG A 12 -11.49 0.99 -14.86
CA ARG A 12 -10.13 0.89 -15.40
C ARG A 12 -9.90 1.87 -16.55
N LYS A 13 -10.90 1.95 -17.42
CA LYS A 13 -10.84 2.76 -18.62
C LYS A 13 -10.90 4.25 -18.27
N TYR A 14 -11.78 4.63 -17.34
CA TYR A 14 -11.86 5.99 -16.82
C TYR A 14 -10.56 6.40 -16.10
N ALA A 15 -10.03 5.53 -15.25
CA ALA A 15 -8.74 5.68 -14.60
C ALA A 15 -7.58 5.91 -15.61
N SER A 16 -7.55 5.11 -16.68
CA SER A 16 -6.53 5.22 -17.72
C SER A 16 -6.68 6.54 -18.49
N PHE A 17 -7.91 6.98 -18.76
CA PHE A 17 -8.18 8.26 -19.40
C PHE A 17 -7.62 9.43 -18.59
N LEU A 18 -7.94 9.53 -17.30
CA LEU A 18 -7.46 10.61 -16.43
C LEU A 18 -5.94 10.68 -16.34
N TYR A 19 -5.27 9.52 -16.25
CA TYR A 19 -3.81 9.46 -16.29
C TYR A 19 -3.25 9.97 -17.62
N LEU A 20 -3.80 9.50 -18.74
CA LEU A 20 -3.33 9.86 -20.09
C LEU A 20 -3.60 11.33 -20.42
N GLN A 21 -4.66 11.93 -19.88
CA GLN A 21 -4.96 13.36 -20.00
C GLN A 21 -3.82 14.20 -19.41
N GLN A 22 -3.32 13.84 -18.22
CA GLN A 22 -2.17 14.52 -17.62
C GLN A 22 -0.88 14.33 -18.43
N ILE A 23 -0.64 13.12 -18.96
CA ILE A 23 0.50 12.87 -19.86
C ILE A 23 0.40 13.70 -21.15
N ARG A 24 -0.80 13.82 -21.73
CA ARG A 24 -1.05 14.65 -22.91
C ARG A 24 -0.69 16.10 -22.65
N ASN A 25 -1.21 16.67 -21.56
CA ASN A 25 -1.00 18.06 -21.21
C ASN A 25 0.50 18.36 -21.02
N PHE A 26 1.20 17.48 -20.29
CA PHE A 26 2.65 17.58 -20.14
C PHE A 26 3.38 17.50 -21.49
N TYR A 27 3.01 16.54 -22.35
CA TYR A 27 3.64 16.36 -23.66
C TYR A 27 3.50 17.59 -24.55
N LEU A 28 2.30 18.19 -24.60
CA LEU A 28 2.03 19.38 -25.40
C LEU A 28 2.88 20.58 -24.95
N GLN A 29 3.06 20.75 -23.65
CA GLN A 29 3.87 21.84 -23.07
C GLN A 29 5.39 21.59 -23.24
N ASN A 30 5.81 20.33 -23.40
CA ASN A 30 7.21 19.93 -23.35
C ASN A 30 7.67 19.16 -24.59
N LYS A 31 7.09 19.44 -25.78
CA LYS A 31 7.42 18.73 -27.04
C LYS A 31 8.92 18.70 -27.34
N HIS A 32 9.65 19.74 -26.95
CA HIS A 32 11.10 19.85 -27.15
C HIS A 32 11.92 18.75 -26.45
N LEU A 33 11.43 18.18 -25.32
CA LEU A 33 12.11 17.10 -24.60
C LEU A 33 12.16 15.79 -25.40
N PHE A 34 11.33 15.64 -26.43
CA PHE A 34 11.09 14.40 -27.15
C PHE A 34 11.68 14.36 -28.57
N GLN A 35 12.61 15.29 -28.89
CA GLN A 35 13.22 15.42 -30.23
C GLN A 35 14.33 14.39 -30.53
N LYS A 36 14.63 13.46 -29.62
CA LYS A 36 15.65 12.43 -29.83
C LYS A 36 15.23 11.43 -30.91
N ASN A 37 16.10 11.21 -31.89
CA ASN A 37 15.85 10.35 -33.07
C ASN A 37 16.47 8.95 -32.97
N SER A 38 16.85 8.47 -31.79
CA SER A 38 17.35 7.09 -31.66
C SER A 38 16.23 6.08 -31.47
N SER A 39 16.48 4.84 -31.88
CA SER A 39 15.51 3.74 -31.93
C SER A 39 14.64 3.58 -30.65
N PRO A 40 15.19 3.64 -29.42
CA PRO A 40 14.37 3.51 -28.20
C PRO A 40 13.28 4.57 -28.04
N TYR A 41 13.51 5.79 -28.56
CA TYR A 41 12.62 6.94 -28.37
C TYR A 41 11.51 7.00 -29.43
N HIS A 42 11.66 6.34 -30.59
CA HIS A 42 10.61 6.29 -31.61
C HIS A 42 9.31 5.69 -31.08
N GLN A 43 9.39 4.64 -30.27
CA GLN A 43 8.20 4.01 -29.67
C GLN A 43 7.51 4.95 -28.68
N LEU A 44 8.28 5.70 -27.89
CA LEU A 44 7.74 6.69 -26.95
C LEU A 44 7.05 7.83 -27.71
N ASN A 45 7.71 8.37 -28.74
CA ASN A 45 7.16 9.43 -29.58
C ASN A 45 5.88 9.00 -30.30
N ALA A 46 5.82 7.77 -30.81
CA ALA A 46 4.61 7.22 -31.43
C ALA A 46 3.45 7.11 -30.42
N ALA A 47 3.72 6.62 -29.20
CA ALA A 47 2.71 6.52 -28.15
C ALA A 47 2.20 7.91 -27.70
N LEU A 48 3.08 8.89 -27.56
CA LEU A 48 2.71 10.27 -27.19
C LEU A 48 1.87 10.95 -28.26
N LYS A 49 2.18 10.75 -29.56
CA LYS A 49 1.35 11.23 -30.68
C LYS A 49 -0.03 10.56 -30.72
N GLU A 50 -0.11 9.27 -30.42
CA GLU A 50 -1.41 8.56 -30.30
C GLU A 50 -2.25 9.18 -29.17
N ILE A 51 -1.63 9.51 -28.04
CA ILE A 51 -2.27 10.19 -26.90
C ILE A 51 -2.76 11.58 -27.29
N GLU A 52 -1.91 12.40 -27.91
CA GLU A 52 -2.26 13.75 -28.39
C GLU A 52 -3.50 13.74 -29.28
N LYS A 53 -3.57 12.78 -30.22
CA LYS A 53 -4.67 12.63 -31.18
C LYS A 53 -5.97 12.10 -30.55
N THR A 54 -5.86 11.22 -29.54
CA THR A 54 -7.00 10.40 -29.08
C THR A 54 -7.60 10.88 -27.77
N VAL A 55 -6.80 11.46 -26.88
CA VAL A 55 -7.23 11.82 -25.53
C VAL A 55 -7.66 13.29 -25.51
N SER A 56 -8.88 13.56 -25.03
CA SER A 56 -9.37 14.93 -24.85
C SER A 56 -8.63 15.64 -23.72
N ASP A 57 -8.60 16.97 -23.77
CA ASP A 57 -8.19 17.86 -22.69
C ASP A 57 -9.23 17.97 -21.56
N SER A 58 -10.51 17.72 -21.83
CA SER A 58 -11.60 17.87 -20.87
C SER A 58 -12.10 16.53 -20.30
N ASP A 59 -12.52 16.52 -19.04
CA ASP A 59 -13.11 15.32 -18.41
C ASP A 59 -14.40 14.86 -19.11
N MET A 60 -15.12 15.81 -19.71
CA MET A 60 -16.32 15.55 -20.54
C MET A 60 -15.98 14.82 -21.84
N GLY A 61 -14.70 14.80 -22.23
CA GLY A 61 -14.20 14.07 -23.40
C GLY A 61 -13.94 12.58 -23.17
N PHE A 62 -14.36 12.01 -22.04
CA PHE A 62 -14.31 10.57 -21.84
C PHE A 62 -15.29 9.83 -22.78
N ASP A 63 -14.74 9.03 -23.70
CA ASP A 63 -15.51 8.22 -24.64
C ASP A 63 -15.43 6.72 -24.29
N ASN A 64 -16.57 6.11 -23.96
CA ASN A 64 -16.64 4.69 -23.64
C ASN A 64 -16.44 3.73 -24.85
N LYS A 65 -16.17 4.26 -26.05
CA LYS A 65 -15.71 3.49 -27.23
C LYS A 65 -14.18 3.41 -27.35
N ILE A 66 -13.43 4.38 -26.82
CA ILE A 66 -11.95 4.45 -26.93
C ILE A 66 -11.24 3.48 -25.96
N LYS A 67 -10.35 2.62 -26.43
CA LYS A 67 -9.66 1.64 -25.55
C LYS A 67 -8.46 2.26 -24.79
N TYR A 68 -8.75 3.20 -23.88
CA TYR A 68 -7.72 3.95 -23.12
C TYR A 68 -6.72 3.04 -22.41
N GLU A 69 -7.16 1.90 -21.87
CA GLU A 69 -6.29 0.92 -21.22
C GLU A 69 -5.23 0.32 -22.17
N LYS A 70 -5.53 0.24 -23.48
CA LYS A 70 -4.56 -0.19 -24.49
C LYS A 70 -3.53 0.89 -24.78
N ILE A 71 -3.97 2.15 -24.90
CA ILE A 71 -3.10 3.31 -25.11
C ILE A 71 -2.13 3.44 -23.92
N TYR A 72 -2.66 3.31 -22.70
CA TYR A 72 -1.86 3.29 -21.47
C TYR A 72 -0.82 2.16 -21.47
N SER A 73 -1.21 0.92 -21.80
CA SER A 73 -0.28 -0.21 -21.87
C SER A 73 0.83 -0.01 -22.92
N LYS A 74 0.50 0.57 -24.09
CA LYS A 74 1.48 0.94 -25.11
C LYS A 74 2.47 1.98 -24.59
N LEU A 75 1.97 3.05 -23.95
CA LEU A 75 2.80 4.09 -23.33
C LEU A 75 3.76 3.49 -22.31
N GLN A 76 3.26 2.70 -21.36
CA GLN A 76 4.09 2.08 -20.31
C GLN A 76 5.16 1.14 -20.87
N THR A 77 4.85 0.45 -21.98
CA THR A 77 5.82 -0.39 -22.68
C THR A 77 6.94 0.47 -23.30
N ALA A 78 6.58 1.56 -23.98
CA ALA A 78 7.55 2.47 -24.59
C ALA A 78 8.43 3.17 -23.54
N ILE A 79 7.84 3.64 -22.43
CA ILE A 79 8.59 4.25 -21.32
C ILE A 79 9.61 3.26 -20.74
N GLN A 80 9.24 1.99 -20.56
CA GLN A 80 10.16 0.99 -20.03
C GLN A 80 11.36 0.75 -20.95
N VAL A 81 11.15 0.71 -22.28
CA VAL A 81 12.25 0.58 -23.26
C VAL A 81 13.22 1.75 -23.15
N VAL A 82 12.72 2.98 -23.05
CA VAL A 82 13.55 4.18 -22.85
C VAL A 82 14.28 4.13 -21.50
N ALA A 83 13.59 3.73 -20.42
CA ALA A 83 14.18 3.63 -19.09
C ALA A 83 15.34 2.63 -19.02
N GLU A 84 15.16 1.44 -19.61
CA GLU A 84 16.20 0.40 -19.70
C GLU A 84 17.43 0.92 -20.47
N HIS A 85 17.20 1.61 -21.59
CA HIS A 85 18.27 2.21 -22.38
C HIS A 85 19.03 3.30 -21.61
N GLU A 86 18.32 4.25 -20.99
CA GLU A 86 18.95 5.35 -20.24
C GLU A 86 19.67 4.87 -18.99
N LEU A 87 19.13 3.89 -18.25
CA LEU A 87 19.79 3.32 -17.08
C LEU A 87 21.07 2.56 -17.46
N LYS A 88 21.04 1.75 -18.52
CA LYS A 88 22.25 1.05 -19.00
C LYS A 88 23.36 2.05 -19.36
N ASN A 89 23.01 3.11 -20.07
CA ASN A 89 23.97 4.15 -20.42
C ASN A 89 24.48 4.89 -19.18
N TYR A 90 23.63 5.15 -18.19
CA TYR A 90 24.04 5.77 -16.93
C TYR A 90 25.03 4.88 -16.16
N GLU A 91 24.70 3.60 -15.97
CA GLU A 91 25.55 2.64 -15.24
C GLU A 91 26.91 2.45 -15.92
N ASN A 92 26.96 2.41 -17.25
CA ASN A 92 28.21 2.31 -18.00
C ASN A 92 29.12 3.54 -17.87
N ASN A 93 28.56 4.71 -17.53
CA ASN A 93 29.27 5.97 -17.51
C ASN A 93 29.32 6.61 -16.11
N ILE A 94 28.93 5.90 -15.05
CA ILE A 94 28.77 6.50 -13.71
C ILE A 94 30.06 7.17 -13.19
N ASN A 95 31.23 6.67 -13.60
CA ASN A 95 32.54 7.22 -13.23
C ASN A 95 32.98 8.42 -14.08
N THR A 96 32.26 8.75 -15.15
CA THR A 96 32.58 9.83 -16.10
C THR A 96 31.50 10.92 -16.18
N ILE A 97 30.36 10.73 -15.50
CA ILE A 97 29.16 11.60 -15.55
C ILE A 97 29.30 12.91 -14.74
N ASP A 98 30.52 13.32 -14.37
CA ASP A 98 30.68 14.55 -13.60
C ASP A 98 30.33 15.85 -14.37
N LYS A 99 30.08 15.84 -15.69
CA LYS A 99 30.04 17.11 -16.47
C LYS A 99 29.06 17.29 -17.63
N LYS A 100 28.18 16.36 -18.00
CA LYS A 100 27.31 16.57 -19.18
C LYS A 100 25.87 16.10 -18.96
N GLY A 101 24.94 17.05 -18.82
CA GLY A 101 23.50 16.90 -18.60
C GLY A 101 22.69 16.16 -19.68
N ALA A 102 23.33 15.29 -20.49
CA ALA A 102 22.69 14.52 -21.56
C ALA A 102 21.68 13.47 -21.05
N PHE A 103 21.77 13.07 -19.77
CA PHE A 103 20.89 12.09 -19.14
C PHE A 103 19.71 12.69 -18.36
N ASN A 104 19.57 14.02 -18.33
CA ASN A 104 18.55 14.70 -17.50
C ASN A 104 17.36 15.21 -18.32
N THR A 105 17.44 15.24 -19.65
CA THR A 105 16.39 15.85 -20.50
C THR A 105 14.99 15.27 -20.26
N LEU A 106 14.88 13.96 -20.01
CA LEU A 106 13.60 13.31 -19.73
C LEU A 106 13.25 13.21 -18.23
N ASP A 107 14.06 13.79 -17.33
CA ASP A 107 13.77 13.75 -15.88
C ASP A 107 12.39 14.31 -15.56
N PRO A 108 11.97 15.48 -16.10
CA PRO A 108 10.62 16.00 -15.88
C PRO A 108 9.52 15.03 -16.35
N PHE A 109 9.74 14.32 -17.46
CA PHE A 109 8.77 13.35 -17.97
C PHE A 109 8.66 12.11 -17.07
N PHE A 110 9.79 11.55 -16.60
CA PHE A 110 9.76 10.42 -15.67
C PHE A 110 9.14 10.80 -14.33
N ILE A 111 9.34 12.03 -13.87
CA ILE A 111 8.63 12.59 -12.70
C ILE A 111 7.12 12.61 -12.97
N GLN A 112 6.67 13.21 -14.09
CA GLN A 112 5.25 13.27 -14.46
C GLN A 112 4.57 11.90 -14.57
N VAL A 113 5.31 10.88 -15.02
CA VAL A 113 4.79 9.51 -15.15
C VAL A 113 4.37 8.91 -13.80
N TYR A 114 5.06 9.28 -12.71
CA TYR A 114 4.84 8.72 -11.37
C TYR A 114 4.11 9.68 -10.42
N GLU A 115 4.46 10.96 -10.45
CA GLU A 115 3.84 12.06 -9.71
C GLU A 115 2.67 12.64 -10.50
N ASN A 116 1.87 11.76 -11.09
CA ASN A 116 0.76 12.15 -11.94
C ASN A 116 -0.42 12.64 -11.09
N GLU A 117 -0.67 13.94 -11.13
CA GLU A 117 -1.76 14.63 -10.42
C GLU A 117 -3.08 14.52 -11.20
N ASN A 118 -3.55 13.28 -11.40
CA ASN A 118 -4.79 13.00 -12.15
C ASN A 118 -6.07 13.00 -11.30
N ASP A 119 -5.95 13.17 -9.98
CA ASP A 119 -7.07 13.16 -9.02
C ASP A 119 -8.03 11.98 -9.20
N ILE A 120 -7.51 10.83 -9.66
CA ILE A 120 -8.30 9.67 -10.05
C ILE A 120 -9.27 9.21 -8.96
N ASN A 121 -8.82 9.18 -7.71
CA ASN A 121 -9.60 8.78 -6.56
C ASN A 121 -10.73 9.78 -6.27
N LYS A 122 -10.46 11.08 -6.31
CA LYS A 122 -11.46 12.14 -6.13
C LYS A 122 -12.49 12.12 -7.25
N LYS A 123 -12.04 12.12 -8.51
CA LYS A 123 -12.92 12.10 -9.69
C LYS A 123 -13.76 10.81 -9.76
N LEU A 124 -13.22 9.67 -9.35
CA LEU A 124 -14.01 8.44 -9.22
C LEU A 124 -15.02 8.54 -8.08
N PHE A 125 -14.62 9.13 -6.94
CA PHE A 125 -15.51 9.32 -5.81
C PHE A 125 -16.70 10.19 -6.17
N GLU A 126 -16.45 11.39 -6.70
CA GLU A 126 -17.48 12.31 -7.15
C GLU A 126 -18.43 11.63 -8.14
N ARG A 127 -17.87 10.96 -9.15
CA ARG A 127 -18.67 10.29 -10.19
C ARG A 127 -19.53 9.14 -9.66
N LEU A 128 -19.07 8.37 -8.67
CA LEU A 128 -19.87 7.29 -8.08
C LEU A 128 -20.85 7.80 -7.00
N SER A 129 -20.52 8.92 -6.38
CA SER A 129 -21.39 9.59 -5.41
C SER A 129 -22.59 10.24 -6.10
N THR A 130 -22.42 10.82 -7.29
CA THR A 130 -23.51 11.48 -8.04
C THR A 130 -24.51 10.53 -8.72
N ILE A 131 -24.26 9.22 -8.72
CA ILE A 131 -25.08 8.24 -9.46
C ILE A 131 -26.49 8.05 -8.88
N ASP A 132 -26.77 8.53 -7.68
CA ASP A 132 -28.13 8.66 -7.14
C ASP A 132 -28.13 9.78 -6.09
N ASN A 133 -29.19 10.60 -6.02
CA ASN A 133 -29.41 11.58 -4.93
C ASN A 133 -29.20 10.85 -3.60
N LEU A 134 -28.09 11.16 -2.93
CA LEU A 134 -27.43 10.33 -1.94
C LEU A 134 -28.14 10.23 -0.58
N ASP A 135 -29.37 10.73 -0.49
CA ASP A 135 -29.94 11.11 0.81
C ASP A 135 -30.89 10.08 1.42
N ASP A 136 -31.47 9.10 0.70
CA ASP A 136 -32.58 8.31 1.30
C ASP A 136 -32.44 6.77 1.39
N ASN A 137 -31.52 6.10 0.69
CA ASN A 137 -31.57 4.61 0.63
C ASN A 137 -30.33 3.84 1.12
N GLY A 138 -29.27 4.51 1.60
CA GLY A 138 -28.17 3.83 2.31
C GLY A 138 -27.49 2.68 1.54
N MET A 139 -27.52 2.66 0.20
CA MET A 139 -26.91 1.58 -0.58
C MET A 139 -25.39 1.50 -0.31
N GLU A 140 -24.95 0.36 0.22
CA GLU A 140 -23.52 0.07 0.46
C GLU A 140 -22.74 0.24 -0.86
N LEU A 141 -21.55 0.87 -0.80
CA LEU A 141 -20.69 1.10 -1.98
C LEU A 141 -20.48 -0.16 -2.84
N LYS A 142 -20.45 -1.35 -2.22
CA LYS A 142 -20.38 -2.64 -2.93
C LYS A 142 -21.55 -2.83 -3.90
N GLN A 143 -22.75 -2.46 -3.51
CA GLN A 143 -23.94 -2.56 -4.34
C GLN A 143 -23.88 -1.56 -5.48
N LYS A 144 -23.45 -0.32 -5.23
CA LYS A 144 -23.24 0.68 -6.28
C LYS A 144 -22.24 0.20 -7.34
N ILE A 145 -21.09 -0.33 -6.89
CA ILE A 145 -20.09 -0.92 -7.80
C ILE A 145 -20.72 -2.03 -8.64
N LYS A 146 -21.49 -2.94 -8.03
CA LYS A 146 -22.13 -4.05 -8.74
C LYS A 146 -23.16 -3.58 -9.77
N THR A 147 -23.94 -2.55 -9.44
CA THR A 147 -25.01 -2.04 -10.31
C THR A 147 -24.45 -1.19 -11.45
N HIS A 148 -23.55 -0.25 -11.16
CA HIS A 148 -23.18 0.83 -12.08
C HIS A 148 -21.80 0.69 -12.73
N THR A 149 -21.12 -0.46 -12.57
CA THR A 149 -19.79 -0.65 -13.17
C THR A 149 -19.71 -1.91 -14.02
N THR A 150 -18.93 -1.89 -15.10
CA THR A 150 -18.77 -3.03 -16.03
C THR A 150 -17.70 -4.03 -15.57
N ASN A 151 -17.54 -4.23 -14.26
CA ASN A 151 -16.38 -4.93 -13.73
C ASN A 151 -16.26 -6.36 -14.29
N PRO A 152 -15.11 -6.72 -14.86
CA PRO A 152 -14.93 -8.04 -15.43
C PRO A 152 -15.01 -9.11 -14.35
N SER A 153 -15.73 -10.21 -14.63
CA SER A 153 -15.83 -11.32 -13.68
C SER A 153 -14.44 -11.83 -13.29
N LYS A 154 -14.18 -11.85 -11.99
CA LYS A 154 -12.94 -12.39 -11.39
C LYS A 154 -12.67 -13.83 -11.84
N MET A 155 -13.70 -14.65 -12.06
CA MET A 155 -13.53 -16.06 -12.45
C MET A 155 -13.24 -16.23 -13.93
N PHE A 156 -13.90 -15.46 -14.80
CA PHE A 156 -13.82 -15.68 -16.25
C PHE A 156 -12.77 -14.81 -16.94
N ASN A 157 -12.37 -13.67 -16.34
CA ASN A 157 -11.37 -12.80 -16.95
C ASN A 157 -9.98 -13.11 -16.40
N ILE A 158 -9.15 -13.80 -17.19
CA ILE A 158 -7.75 -14.10 -16.87
C ILE A 158 -6.92 -12.83 -16.65
N SER A 159 -7.29 -11.69 -17.23
CA SER A 159 -6.60 -10.42 -16.97
C SER A 159 -6.95 -9.78 -15.61
N HIS A 160 -7.98 -10.29 -14.92
CA HIS A 160 -8.37 -9.78 -13.61
C HIS A 160 -7.25 -10.06 -12.59
N PRO A 161 -6.87 -9.07 -11.75
CA PRO A 161 -5.73 -9.21 -10.83
C PRO A 161 -5.95 -10.22 -9.71
N ASP A 162 -7.20 -10.48 -9.34
CA ASP A 162 -7.56 -11.52 -8.37
C ASP A 162 -7.97 -12.85 -9.03
N ASN A 163 -7.86 -13.01 -10.35
CA ASN A 163 -8.19 -14.29 -10.99
C ASN A 163 -7.22 -15.39 -10.48
N PRO A 164 -7.72 -16.53 -9.96
CA PRO A 164 -6.87 -17.55 -9.36
C PRO A 164 -5.94 -18.22 -10.37
N VAL A 165 -6.37 -18.38 -11.63
CA VAL A 165 -5.53 -18.90 -12.72
C VAL A 165 -4.44 -17.89 -13.03
N ASN A 166 -4.75 -16.60 -13.14
CA ASN A 166 -3.75 -15.56 -13.34
C ASN A 166 -2.76 -15.50 -12.18
N ALA A 167 -3.23 -15.51 -10.94
CA ALA A 167 -2.37 -15.52 -9.75
C ALA A 167 -1.48 -16.78 -9.73
N PHE A 168 -2.02 -17.95 -10.05
CA PHE A 168 -1.27 -19.19 -10.15
C PHE A 168 -0.24 -19.15 -11.28
N VAL A 169 -0.66 -18.86 -12.51
CA VAL A 169 0.18 -18.80 -13.72
C VAL A 169 1.29 -17.75 -13.58
N THR A 170 0.97 -16.54 -13.14
CA THR A 170 1.97 -15.48 -12.98
C THR A 170 2.95 -15.76 -11.85
N SER A 171 2.52 -16.48 -10.83
CA SER A 171 3.38 -16.84 -9.71
C SER A 171 4.23 -18.09 -10.01
N MET A 172 3.69 -19.14 -10.64
CA MET A 172 4.41 -20.37 -10.98
C MET A 172 5.24 -20.29 -12.26
N LEU A 173 4.70 -19.74 -13.34
CA LEU A 173 5.31 -19.84 -14.67
C LEU A 173 6.21 -18.64 -14.99
N GLY A 174 6.41 -17.72 -14.03
CA GLY A 174 7.21 -16.52 -14.24
C GLY A 174 6.69 -15.61 -15.37
N ILE A 175 5.45 -15.81 -15.83
CA ILE A 175 4.87 -15.00 -16.90
C ILE A 175 4.82 -13.55 -16.41
N GLN A 176 5.46 -12.67 -17.20
CA GLN A 176 5.77 -11.28 -16.87
C GLN A 176 4.50 -10.44 -16.66
N TYR A 177 3.84 -10.58 -15.52
CA TYR A 177 2.82 -9.62 -15.12
C TYR A 177 3.53 -8.34 -14.67
N ASN A 178 3.26 -7.26 -15.39
CA ASN A 178 3.69 -5.93 -15.00
C ASN A 178 2.45 -5.19 -14.47
N PRO A 179 2.33 -4.95 -13.14
CA PRO A 179 1.19 -4.23 -12.57
C PRO A 179 1.00 -2.87 -13.23
N LEU A 180 2.09 -2.14 -13.51
CA LEU A 180 2.04 -0.83 -14.15
C LEU A 180 1.50 -0.90 -15.59
N ARG A 181 1.63 -2.01 -16.32
CA ARG A 181 1.02 -2.14 -17.67
C ARG A 181 -0.44 -2.57 -17.64
N LYS A 182 -0.90 -3.11 -16.51
CA LYS A 182 -2.23 -3.72 -16.42
C LYS A 182 -3.18 -2.83 -15.62
N ASN A 183 -2.97 -2.69 -14.33
CA ASN A 183 -4.00 -2.18 -13.42
C ASN A 183 -3.48 -1.23 -12.34
N ASN A 184 -2.17 -1.09 -12.17
CA ASN A 184 -1.58 -0.17 -11.21
C ASN A 184 -1.23 1.14 -11.93
N ILE A 185 -2.20 2.05 -12.00
CA ILE A 185 -2.02 3.38 -12.59
C ILE A 185 -1.40 4.27 -11.51
N PRO A 186 -0.25 4.91 -11.76
CA PRO A 186 0.33 5.86 -10.81
C PRO A 186 -0.56 7.08 -10.58
N TYR A 187 -0.68 7.49 -9.34
CA TYR A 187 -1.30 8.76 -8.96
C TYR A 187 -0.73 9.29 -7.65
N VAL A 188 -0.83 10.60 -7.47
CA VAL A 188 -0.64 11.25 -6.17
C VAL A 188 -1.91 11.02 -5.36
N ASN A 189 -1.81 10.41 -4.19
CA ASN A 189 -2.99 9.95 -3.43
C ASN A 189 -3.94 11.12 -3.14
N PHE A 190 -3.40 12.30 -2.78
CA PHE A 190 -4.13 13.55 -2.61
C PHE A 190 -3.16 14.71 -2.78
N LEU A 191 -3.60 15.79 -3.41
CA LEU A 191 -2.88 17.06 -3.40
C LEU A 191 -2.88 17.62 -1.98
N GLU A 192 -1.70 17.89 -1.42
CA GLU A 192 -1.53 18.52 -0.09
C GLU A 192 -1.87 20.02 -0.11
N THR A 193 -2.60 20.48 -1.13
CA THR A 193 -2.82 21.89 -1.49
C THR A 193 -3.61 22.70 -0.46
N GLU A 194 -4.00 22.11 0.67
CA GLU A 194 -4.70 22.81 1.75
C GLU A 194 -3.84 23.06 3.00
N SER A 195 -2.53 22.75 3.01
CA SER A 195 -1.71 23.03 4.19
C SER A 195 -0.37 23.70 3.93
N SER A 196 -0.30 24.98 4.31
CA SER A 196 0.82 25.91 4.17
C SER A 196 1.97 25.73 5.17
N VAL A 197 1.98 24.71 6.05
CA VAL A 197 2.80 24.76 7.29
C VAL A 197 3.87 23.67 7.40
N THR A 198 3.84 22.59 6.64
CA THR A 198 4.91 21.57 6.64
C THR A 198 5.34 21.24 5.22
N GLN A 199 6.66 21.09 4.97
CA GLN A 199 7.24 20.69 3.68
C GLN A 199 6.32 19.71 2.94
N GLU A 200 5.76 20.13 1.81
CA GLU A 200 4.82 19.33 1.02
C GLU A 200 5.50 18.00 0.60
N ARG A 201 5.10 16.89 1.21
CA ARG A 201 5.60 15.55 0.90
C ARG A 201 4.58 14.85 0.01
N LYS A 202 4.93 14.59 -1.24
CA LYS A 202 4.00 13.88 -2.14
C LYS A 202 3.88 12.41 -1.75
N ASN A 203 2.65 11.95 -1.49
CA ASN A 203 2.35 10.54 -1.27
C ASN A 203 1.95 9.87 -2.59
N LEU A 204 2.78 8.97 -3.08
CA LEU A 204 2.50 8.23 -4.32
C LEU A 204 1.81 6.90 -4.07
N ARG A 205 0.92 6.55 -4.99
CA ARG A 205 0.30 5.23 -5.07
C ARG A 205 0.79 4.47 -6.27
N ILE A 206 1.84 3.69 -6.07
CA ILE A 206 2.50 2.94 -7.14
C ILE A 206 2.95 1.57 -6.67
N GLY A 207 2.79 0.58 -7.54
CA GLY A 207 3.47 -0.71 -7.43
C GLY A 207 4.85 -0.60 -8.05
N ALA A 208 5.91 -0.62 -7.23
CA ALA A 208 7.30 -0.46 -7.71
C ALA A 208 7.93 -1.72 -8.34
N GLN A 209 7.22 -2.85 -8.33
CA GLN A 209 7.80 -4.15 -8.64
C GLN A 209 7.25 -4.76 -9.93
N THR A 210 8.14 -5.38 -10.70
CA THR A 210 7.73 -6.30 -11.76
C THR A 210 7.48 -7.69 -11.17
N GLN A 211 6.64 -8.52 -11.79
CA GLN A 211 6.48 -9.89 -11.32
C GLN A 211 7.61 -10.83 -11.73
N LYS A 212 8.58 -10.39 -12.57
CA LYS A 212 9.85 -11.12 -12.70
C LYS A 212 10.50 -11.16 -11.33
N GLU A 213 10.79 -12.36 -10.88
CA GLU A 213 11.28 -12.61 -9.53
C GLU A 213 12.60 -11.85 -9.31
N GLY A 214 12.63 -10.99 -8.29
CA GLY A 214 13.86 -10.29 -7.90
C GLY A 214 14.27 -9.09 -8.75
N VAL A 215 13.39 -8.50 -9.58
CA VAL A 215 13.76 -7.32 -10.39
C VAL A 215 12.84 -6.13 -10.14
N VAL A 216 13.45 -5.01 -9.73
CA VAL A 216 12.79 -3.69 -9.63
C VAL A 216 12.51 -3.15 -11.03
N ASN A 217 11.33 -2.55 -11.21
CA ASN A 217 10.93 -1.99 -12.51
C ASN A 217 11.94 -0.93 -12.99
N PRO A 218 12.50 -1.05 -14.22
CA PRO A 218 13.42 -0.07 -14.78
C PRO A 218 12.83 1.35 -14.84
N THR A 219 11.55 1.48 -15.17
CA THR A 219 10.83 2.77 -15.16
C THR A 219 10.85 3.40 -13.77
N PHE A 220 10.73 2.58 -12.71
CA PHE A 220 10.79 3.08 -11.33
C PHE A 220 12.21 3.48 -10.93
N LYS A 221 13.22 2.68 -11.26
CA LYS A 221 14.64 3.04 -11.03
C LYS A 221 14.99 4.36 -11.73
N ARG A 222 14.53 4.53 -12.98
CA ARG A 222 14.77 5.74 -13.77
C ARG A 222 14.07 6.97 -13.18
N TYR A 223 12.87 6.78 -12.63
CA TYR A 223 12.18 7.81 -11.84
C TYR A 223 12.93 8.17 -10.55
N LEU A 224 13.43 7.20 -9.78
CA LEU A 224 14.23 7.50 -8.57
C LEU A 224 15.48 8.32 -8.90
N LEU A 225 16.13 8.02 -10.04
CA LEU A 225 17.26 8.80 -10.52
C LEU A 225 16.86 10.24 -10.90
N ALA A 226 15.75 10.42 -11.61
CA ALA A 226 15.21 11.74 -11.93
C ALA A 226 14.86 12.54 -10.66
N ASN A 227 14.19 11.90 -9.71
CA ASN A 227 13.81 12.49 -8.42
C ASN A 227 15.03 12.97 -7.62
N ALA A 228 16.09 12.15 -7.57
CA ALA A 228 17.32 12.50 -6.85
C ALA A 228 18.04 13.74 -7.45
N ARG A 229 17.92 13.95 -8.77
CA ARG A 229 18.54 15.08 -9.49
C ARG A 229 17.71 16.34 -9.46
N TYR A 230 16.38 16.24 -9.53
CA TYR A 230 15.46 17.37 -9.61
C TYR A 230 15.66 18.42 -8.51
N ARG A 231 16.01 18.00 -7.28
CA ARG A 231 16.26 18.93 -6.18
C ARG A 231 17.68 19.49 -6.16
N ALA A 232 18.67 18.73 -6.63
CA ALA A 232 20.05 19.21 -6.70
C ALA A 232 20.16 20.47 -7.57
N GLU A 233 19.39 20.53 -8.67
CA GLU A 233 19.33 21.70 -9.56
C GLU A 233 18.61 22.91 -8.93
N LYS A 234 17.69 22.71 -7.98
CA LYS A 234 16.97 23.80 -7.31
C LYS A 234 17.67 24.33 -6.05
N SER A 235 18.63 23.59 -5.51
CA SER A 235 19.26 23.86 -4.21
C SER A 235 20.63 24.53 -4.33
N GLU A 236 20.81 25.47 -5.28
CA GLU A 236 22.06 26.26 -5.41
C GLU A 236 22.46 27.01 -4.13
N LYS A 237 21.54 27.13 -3.14
CA LYS A 237 21.80 27.67 -1.81
C LYS A 237 21.93 26.54 -0.76
N LEU A 238 23.16 26.07 -0.57
CA LEU A 238 23.85 25.77 0.71
C LEU A 238 23.08 25.27 1.96
N GLU A 239 21.96 24.56 1.85
CA GLU A 239 21.40 23.80 2.97
C GLU A 239 21.80 22.32 2.88
N GLU A 240 22.19 21.75 4.02
CA GLU A 240 22.73 20.39 4.23
C GLU A 240 22.18 19.36 3.23
N GLU A 241 23.08 18.61 2.57
CA GLU A 241 22.69 17.55 1.65
C GLU A 241 21.69 16.59 2.31
N LYS A 242 20.39 16.76 2.02
CA LYS A 242 19.40 15.80 2.45
C LYS A 242 19.74 14.46 1.79
N PRO A 243 19.92 13.39 2.57
CA PRO A 243 20.39 12.11 2.06
C PRO A 243 19.34 11.36 1.24
N TYR A 244 18.07 11.68 1.46
CA TYR A 244 16.95 10.97 0.87
C TYR A 244 15.92 11.95 0.29
N GLU A 245 15.67 11.78 -1.00
CA GLU A 245 14.59 12.45 -1.73
C GLU A 245 13.34 11.58 -1.84
N TYR A 246 13.49 10.27 -1.60
CA TYR A 246 12.41 9.29 -1.67
C TYR A 246 12.42 8.32 -0.49
N VAL A 247 11.26 8.09 0.12
CA VAL A 247 11.07 6.99 1.10
C VAL A 247 10.05 5.98 0.56
N TYR A 248 10.47 4.73 0.41
CA TYR A 248 9.59 3.60 0.08
C TYR A 248 9.37 2.72 1.30
N ILE A 249 8.17 2.76 1.87
CA ILE A 249 7.72 1.81 2.89
C ILE A 249 7.12 0.59 2.20
N ASN A 250 7.92 -0.48 2.15
CA ASN A 250 7.57 -1.78 1.61
C ASN A 250 6.74 -2.60 2.60
N LEU A 251 5.64 -3.16 2.13
CA LEU A 251 4.70 -3.94 2.95
C LEU A 251 4.63 -5.41 2.53
N LEU A 252 5.68 -5.90 1.87
CA LEU A 252 5.80 -7.30 1.44
C LEU A 252 6.38 -8.18 2.52
N LYS A 253 5.99 -9.45 2.48
CA LYS A 253 6.54 -10.46 3.38
C LYS A 253 7.99 -10.74 3.00
N ARG A 254 8.86 -10.81 4.00
CA ARG A 254 10.26 -11.22 3.85
C ARG A 254 10.38 -12.74 4.03
N PRO A 255 11.44 -13.37 3.50
CA PRO A 255 11.77 -14.74 3.85
C PRO A 255 12.12 -14.79 5.35
N GLN A 256 11.51 -15.70 6.10
CA GLN A 256 11.92 -15.97 7.48
C GLN A 256 12.86 -17.18 7.48
N LYS A 257 14.10 -17.01 7.97
CA LYS A 257 15.07 -18.10 8.04
C LYS A 257 14.82 -19.06 9.22
N ASP A 258 14.23 -18.60 10.33
CA ASP A 258 14.28 -19.33 11.61
C ASP A 258 12.96 -19.55 12.37
N GLN A 259 11.79 -19.57 11.72
CA GLN A 259 10.58 -20.05 12.41
C GLN A 259 10.45 -21.58 12.31
N SER A 260 11.23 -22.25 13.16
CA SER A 260 11.14 -23.67 13.45
C SER A 260 9.81 -24.00 14.13
N THR A 261 8.78 -24.32 13.34
CA THR A 261 7.91 -25.50 13.51
C THR A 261 6.70 -25.34 12.59
N PRO A 262 6.56 -26.17 11.55
CA PRO A 262 5.30 -26.26 10.84
C PRO A 262 4.26 -26.85 11.80
N LYS A 263 3.48 -25.99 12.48
CA LYS A 263 2.24 -26.44 13.13
C LYS A 263 1.42 -27.17 12.07
N LYS A 264 0.90 -28.37 12.41
CA LYS A 264 0.12 -29.33 11.60
C LYS A 264 -1.10 -28.76 10.85
N LYS A 265 -0.93 -27.68 10.08
CA LYS A 265 -1.90 -27.19 9.11
C LYS A 265 -1.60 -27.91 7.80
N GLY A 266 -2.62 -28.43 7.13
CA GLY A 266 -2.48 -29.38 6.03
C GLY A 266 -1.43 -28.99 4.96
N VAL A 267 -0.76 -30.01 4.41
CA VAL A 267 0.37 -29.93 3.48
C VAL A 267 0.19 -28.87 2.38
N ILE A 268 -1.02 -28.79 1.80
CA ILE A 268 -1.35 -27.88 0.70
C ILE A 268 -1.33 -26.40 1.13
N LYS A 269 -1.78 -26.07 2.36
CA LYS A 269 -1.80 -24.69 2.84
C LYS A 269 -0.39 -24.18 3.13
N ASN A 270 0.44 -25.04 3.72
CA ASN A 270 1.84 -24.72 4.01
C ASN A 270 2.63 -24.48 2.72
N PHE A 271 2.35 -25.25 1.66
CA PHE A 271 3.00 -25.05 0.36
C PHE A 271 2.67 -23.68 -0.24
N LYS A 272 1.38 -23.29 -0.26
CA LYS A 272 0.95 -21.98 -0.77
C LYS A 272 1.56 -20.82 0.01
N ASP A 273 1.54 -20.88 1.34
CA ASP A 273 2.09 -19.81 2.18
C ASP A 273 3.62 -19.67 2.03
N LYS A 274 4.34 -20.80 1.98
CA LYS A 274 5.80 -20.82 1.73
C LYS A 274 6.15 -20.23 0.36
N PHE A 275 5.35 -20.55 -0.65
CA PHE A 275 5.54 -20.05 -2.00
C PHE A 275 5.28 -18.54 -2.12
N VAL A 276 4.15 -18.06 -1.56
CA VAL A 276 3.84 -16.63 -1.52
C VAL A 276 4.93 -15.85 -0.77
N ARG A 277 5.41 -16.35 0.37
CA ARG A 277 6.53 -15.73 1.10
C ARG A 277 7.83 -15.75 0.31
N SER A 278 8.14 -16.82 -0.42
CA SER A 278 9.32 -16.88 -1.28
C SER A 278 9.24 -15.86 -2.43
N SER A 279 8.07 -15.75 -3.08
CA SER A 279 7.85 -14.79 -4.17
C SER A 279 7.87 -13.34 -3.67
N GLU A 280 7.12 -13.01 -2.61
CA GLU A 280 7.14 -11.68 -2.01
C GLU A 280 8.52 -11.34 -1.44
N GLY A 281 9.19 -12.30 -0.81
CA GLY A 281 10.49 -12.11 -0.18
C GLY A 281 11.59 -11.78 -1.18
N ARG A 282 11.61 -12.42 -2.35
CA ARG A 282 12.55 -12.06 -3.44
C ARG A 282 12.29 -10.66 -3.98
N ARG A 283 11.02 -10.26 -4.09
CA ARG A 283 10.68 -8.90 -4.52
C ARG A 283 11.03 -7.85 -3.47
N ALA A 284 10.81 -8.15 -2.19
CA ALA A 284 11.24 -7.31 -1.08
C ALA A 284 12.75 -7.11 -1.12
N ALA A 285 13.53 -8.19 -1.22
CA ALA A 285 14.98 -8.13 -1.33
C ALA A 285 15.46 -7.25 -2.51
N ALA A 286 14.84 -7.39 -3.69
CA ALA A 286 15.19 -6.56 -4.84
C ALA A 286 14.92 -5.06 -4.63
N LEU A 287 13.84 -4.70 -3.92
CA LEU A 287 13.63 -3.30 -3.53
C LEU A 287 14.67 -2.87 -2.48
N GLU A 288 14.99 -3.73 -1.52
CA GLU A 288 15.95 -3.44 -0.46
C GLU A 288 17.36 -3.15 -1.03
N GLU A 289 17.74 -3.76 -2.16
CA GLU A 289 18.99 -3.47 -2.90
C GLU A 289 19.10 -2.01 -3.40
N ILE A 290 17.98 -1.28 -3.55
CA ILE A 290 17.99 0.15 -3.92
C ILE A 290 18.78 0.95 -2.87
N ASN A 291 18.75 0.56 -1.59
CA ASN A 291 19.49 1.25 -0.52
C ASN A 291 21.02 1.23 -0.72
N ILE A 292 21.55 0.29 -1.49
CA ILE A 292 22.98 0.17 -1.80
C ILE A 292 23.39 1.26 -2.80
N ARG A 293 22.48 1.65 -3.70
CA ARG A 293 22.73 2.60 -4.78
C ARG A 293 22.44 4.04 -4.31
N LYS A 294 23.43 4.66 -3.66
CA LYS A 294 23.29 5.99 -3.02
C LYS A 294 22.84 7.11 -3.97
N TYR A 295 23.16 7.02 -5.26
CA TYR A 295 22.74 8.00 -6.26
C TYR A 295 21.22 8.07 -6.49
N TYR A 296 20.44 7.09 -6.00
CA TYR A 296 18.97 7.21 -6.01
C TYR A 296 18.44 8.08 -4.87
N LYS A 297 19.27 8.47 -3.89
CA LYS A 297 18.84 9.20 -2.68
C LYS A 297 17.52 8.63 -2.12
N THR A 298 17.45 7.31 -1.99
CA THR A 298 16.21 6.59 -1.65
C THR A 298 16.43 5.73 -0.42
N ALA A 299 15.48 5.78 0.52
CA ALA A 299 15.40 4.84 1.63
C ALA A 299 14.26 3.85 1.38
N VAL A 300 14.59 2.57 1.28
CA VAL A 300 13.62 1.46 1.25
C VAL A 300 13.57 0.80 2.61
N ILE A 301 12.39 0.80 3.22
CA ILE A 301 12.12 0.30 4.57
C ILE A 301 10.99 -0.72 4.48
N THR A 302 11.20 -1.95 4.93
CA THR A 302 10.13 -2.95 5.03
C THR A 302 9.52 -2.92 6.43
N LEU A 303 8.19 -2.80 6.53
CA LEU A 303 7.44 -2.85 7.78
C LEU A 303 6.40 -3.98 7.74
N PRO A 304 6.06 -4.58 8.90
CA PRO A 304 5.04 -5.62 8.95
C PRO A 304 3.67 -5.06 8.57
N ALA A 305 2.99 -5.80 7.71
CA ALA A 305 1.67 -5.41 7.22
C ALA A 305 0.54 -6.22 7.85
N ASP A 306 0.70 -7.56 7.86
CA ASP A 306 -0.34 -8.53 8.20
C ASP A 306 0.22 -9.88 8.69
N ASN A 307 1.45 -9.89 9.23
CA ASN A 307 2.12 -11.12 9.65
C ASN A 307 1.71 -11.57 11.06
N ASP A 308 2.15 -12.77 11.45
CA ASP A 308 1.82 -13.33 12.76
C ASP A 308 2.36 -12.50 13.93
N PHE A 309 3.45 -11.73 13.73
CA PHE A 309 3.93 -10.80 14.76
C PHE A 309 2.95 -9.65 14.99
N LEU A 310 2.43 -9.03 13.93
CA LEU A 310 1.43 -7.98 14.03
C LEU A 310 0.11 -8.52 14.61
N LEU A 311 -0.35 -9.67 14.11
CA LEU A 311 -1.65 -10.23 14.47
C LEU A 311 -1.65 -10.91 15.86
N GLY A 312 -0.58 -11.63 16.20
CA GLY A 312 -0.56 -12.54 17.33
C GLY A 312 -1.79 -13.47 17.34
N LYS A 313 -2.58 -13.36 18.40
CA LYS A 313 -3.82 -14.12 18.57
C LYS A 313 -5.05 -13.47 17.92
N PHE A 314 -4.95 -12.27 17.35
CA PHE A 314 -6.03 -11.68 16.56
C PHE A 314 -6.21 -12.42 15.21
N SER A 315 -7.44 -12.52 14.74
CA SER A 315 -7.80 -13.12 13.47
C SER A 315 -8.34 -12.04 12.53
N MET A 316 -7.59 -11.70 11.48
CA MET A 316 -8.07 -10.77 10.45
C MET A 316 -9.36 -11.26 9.77
N LYS A 317 -9.55 -12.59 9.65
CA LYS A 317 -10.73 -13.14 8.97
C LYS A 317 -12.00 -12.89 9.78
N SER A 318 -11.94 -13.10 11.09
CA SER A 318 -13.10 -12.95 11.97
C SER A 318 -13.18 -11.59 12.64
N GLY A 319 -12.12 -10.79 12.62
CA GLY A 319 -12.03 -9.54 13.36
C GLY A 319 -12.10 -9.72 14.88
N THR A 320 -11.67 -10.87 15.38
CA THR A 320 -11.73 -11.24 16.81
C THR A 320 -10.47 -11.99 17.24
N ALA A 321 -10.25 -12.08 18.54
CA ALA A 321 -9.30 -13.02 19.13
C ALA A 321 -9.58 -14.48 18.74
N LYS A 322 -8.51 -15.26 18.58
CA LYS A 322 -8.54 -16.73 18.42
C LYS A 322 -8.67 -17.45 19.77
N ASP A 323 -8.17 -16.84 20.83
CA ASP A 323 -8.22 -17.28 22.22
C ASP A 323 -8.09 -16.06 23.13
N ALA A 324 -8.45 -16.17 24.42
CA ALA A 324 -8.42 -15.04 25.37
C ALA A 324 -7.03 -14.81 26.01
N THR A 325 -5.97 -15.43 25.49
CA THR A 325 -4.64 -15.35 26.12
C THR A 325 -4.11 -13.93 26.03
N GLN A 326 -3.80 -13.34 27.18
CA GLN A 326 -3.21 -12.01 27.25
C GLN A 326 -1.72 -12.05 26.94
N SER A 327 -1.18 -10.92 26.49
CA SER A 327 0.26 -10.72 26.26
C SER A 327 0.77 -9.63 27.18
N ASN A 328 2.03 -9.72 27.59
CA ASN A 328 2.68 -8.72 28.39
C ASN A 328 3.15 -7.54 27.51
N ALA A 329 2.87 -6.30 27.90
CA ALA A 329 3.27 -5.12 27.14
C ALA A 329 4.81 -4.91 27.09
N HIS A 330 5.54 -5.26 28.15
CA HIS A 330 7.00 -5.13 28.21
C HIS A 330 7.69 -6.18 27.34
N GLU A 331 7.25 -7.43 27.40
CA GLU A 331 7.73 -8.49 26.48
C GLU A 331 7.44 -8.11 25.03
N LEU A 332 6.30 -7.46 24.76
CA LEU A 332 5.97 -6.99 23.43
C LEU A 332 6.90 -5.88 22.96
N LEU A 333 7.26 -4.92 23.82
CA LEU A 333 8.25 -3.89 23.52
C LEU A 333 9.62 -4.51 23.24
N GLU A 334 10.06 -5.48 24.04
CA GLU A 334 11.33 -6.18 23.84
C GLU A 334 11.37 -6.89 22.49
N GLN A 335 10.33 -7.68 22.18
CA GLN A 335 10.20 -8.36 20.88
C GLN A 335 10.18 -7.38 19.71
N LEU A 336 9.49 -6.25 19.86
CA LEU A 336 9.41 -5.19 18.85
C LEU A 336 10.77 -4.55 18.60
N THR A 337 11.47 -4.18 19.68
CA THR A 337 12.82 -3.61 19.68
C THR A 337 13.79 -4.55 18.98
N GLN A 338 13.82 -5.82 19.39
CA GLN A 338 14.65 -6.85 18.77
C GLN A 338 14.29 -7.02 17.28
N SER A 339 13.00 -7.00 16.94
CA SER A 339 12.57 -7.16 15.55
C SER A 339 13.10 -6.06 14.64
N ILE A 340 13.07 -4.81 15.11
CA ILE A 340 13.60 -3.66 14.37
C ILE A 340 15.14 -3.74 14.32
N GLN A 341 15.80 -4.00 15.46
CA GLN A 341 17.26 -4.07 15.57
C GLN A 341 17.83 -5.14 14.64
N GLU A 342 17.23 -6.34 14.63
CA GLU A 342 17.75 -7.51 13.93
C GLU A 342 17.07 -7.77 12.57
N ASN A 343 16.17 -6.88 12.12
CA ASN A 343 15.42 -7.04 10.86
C ASN A 343 14.61 -8.35 10.80
N LYS A 344 13.91 -8.71 11.89
CA LYS A 344 13.03 -9.88 12.00
C LYS A 344 11.57 -9.47 11.81
N ASN A 345 10.66 -10.46 11.73
CA ASN A 345 9.22 -10.23 11.70
C ASN A 345 8.74 -9.22 10.62
N ASP A 346 9.30 -9.36 9.42
CA ASP A 346 9.07 -8.47 8.27
C ASP A 346 9.52 -7.01 8.48
N PHE A 347 10.24 -6.70 9.56
CA PHE A 347 11.01 -5.46 9.63
C PHE A 347 12.28 -5.58 8.78
N PHE A 348 12.57 -4.55 8.02
CA PHE A 348 13.88 -4.32 7.44
C PHE A 348 14.16 -2.83 7.29
N ILE A 349 15.20 -2.39 7.95
CA ILE A 349 15.76 -1.06 7.76
C ILE A 349 17.26 -1.28 7.55
N SER A 350 17.80 -0.76 6.44
CA SER A 350 19.24 -0.88 6.19
C SER A 350 20.04 -0.15 7.29
N ARG A 351 21.28 -0.58 7.56
CA ARG A 351 22.10 0.00 8.63
C ARG A 351 22.20 1.52 8.52
N ASP A 352 22.44 2.04 7.32
CA ASP A 352 22.56 3.49 7.08
C ASP A 352 21.25 4.23 7.33
N VAL A 353 20.13 3.64 6.92
CA VAL A 353 18.80 4.23 7.14
C VAL A 353 18.44 4.18 8.63
N LYS A 354 18.75 3.08 9.36
CA LYS A 354 18.56 2.99 10.82
C LYS A 354 19.36 4.05 11.54
N LYS A 355 20.64 4.21 11.17
CA LYS A 355 21.52 5.20 11.77
C LYS A 355 20.92 6.60 11.63
N ARG A 356 20.37 6.94 10.46
CA ARG A 356 19.68 8.22 10.27
C ARG A 356 18.41 8.35 11.09
N ILE A 357 17.56 7.33 11.11
CA ILE A 357 16.28 7.36 11.85
C ILE A 357 16.47 7.45 13.36
N PHE A 358 17.42 6.71 13.92
CA PHE A 358 17.50 6.48 15.37
C PHE A 358 18.75 7.05 16.05
N ILE A 359 19.77 7.47 15.30
CA ILE A 359 21.07 7.87 15.88
C ILE A 359 21.44 9.30 15.48
N GLU A 360 21.45 9.63 14.19
CA GLU A 360 21.95 10.93 13.72
C GLU A 360 21.07 12.11 14.17
N VAL A 361 19.77 11.89 14.43
CA VAL A 361 18.86 12.91 14.99
C VAL A 361 19.13 13.20 16.47
N PHE A 362 19.70 12.24 17.22
CA PHE A 362 20.07 12.43 18.63
C PHE A 362 21.39 13.19 18.82
N ASN A 363 21.90 13.74 17.72
CA ASN A 363 22.74 14.94 17.69
C ASN A 363 24.24 14.73 17.97
N ASN A 364 25.05 15.29 17.07
CA ASN A 364 26.50 15.39 17.22
C ASN A 364 26.90 16.21 18.47
N ALA A 365 25.99 17.00 19.06
CA ALA A 365 26.28 17.85 20.23
C ALA A 365 26.56 17.03 21.51
N GLU A 366 25.68 16.11 21.91
CA GLU A 366 25.94 15.21 23.04
C GLU A 366 27.13 14.30 22.75
N LEU A 367 27.28 13.89 21.49
CA LEU A 367 28.42 13.12 21.05
C LEU A 367 29.74 13.89 21.16
N ASN A 368 29.74 15.16 20.78
CA ASN A 368 30.88 16.05 20.85
C ASN A 368 31.18 16.43 22.30
N GLN A 369 30.14 16.57 23.14
CA GLN A 369 30.29 16.72 24.59
C GLN A 369 30.89 15.46 25.23
N LEU A 370 30.47 14.26 24.83
CA LEU A 370 31.03 13.00 25.32
C LEU A 370 32.50 12.84 24.88
N LYS A 371 32.80 13.14 23.61
CA LYS A 371 34.18 13.16 23.07
C LYS A 371 35.05 14.18 23.81
N ALA A 372 34.52 15.38 24.07
CA ALA A 372 35.22 16.43 24.80
C ALA A 372 35.44 16.07 26.28
N ALA A 373 34.43 15.49 26.94
CA ALA A 373 34.49 15.07 28.34
C ALA A 373 35.48 13.93 28.57
N LEU A 374 35.59 13.01 27.61
CA LEU A 374 36.49 11.85 27.73
C LEU A 374 37.95 12.18 27.38
N LYS A 375 38.26 13.33 26.77
CA LYS A 375 39.62 13.70 26.29
C LYS A 375 40.31 12.58 25.50
N MET A 376 39.55 11.75 24.81
CA MET A 376 40.04 10.53 24.18
C MET A 376 40.41 10.74 22.72
N GLU A 377 41.50 10.12 22.30
CA GLU A 377 41.93 10.08 20.90
C GLU A 377 40.91 9.32 20.03
N PRO A 378 40.69 9.71 18.76
CA PRO A 378 39.66 9.14 17.87
C PRO A 378 39.73 7.62 17.62
N ASN A 379 40.81 6.95 18.02
CA ASN A 379 41.06 5.53 17.78
C ASN A 379 41.03 4.66 19.05
N ASP A 380 40.56 5.18 20.18
CA ASP A 380 40.44 4.37 21.40
C ASP A 380 39.30 3.33 21.26
N LYS A 381 39.63 2.05 21.41
CA LYS A 381 38.66 0.95 21.40
C LYS A 381 37.55 1.15 22.45
N LYS A 382 37.88 1.64 23.65
CA LYS A 382 36.90 1.91 24.72
C LYS A 382 35.91 2.99 24.33
N LEU A 383 36.36 4.00 23.57
CA LEU A 383 35.49 5.05 23.06
C LEU A 383 34.50 4.49 22.03
N ASN A 384 34.98 3.63 21.12
CA ASN A 384 34.13 2.96 20.13
C ASN A 384 33.11 2.02 20.80
N ASP A 385 33.52 1.25 21.80
CA ASP A 385 32.62 0.35 22.56
C ASP A 385 31.55 1.16 23.31
N ARG A 386 31.91 2.24 24.01
CA ARG A 386 30.94 3.12 24.68
C ARG A 386 30.00 3.79 23.69
N TYR A 387 30.51 4.14 22.51
CA TYR A 387 29.71 4.76 21.46
C TYR A 387 28.65 3.80 20.91
N ASP A 388 29.01 2.55 20.66
CA ASP A 388 28.05 1.55 20.20
C ASP A 388 27.01 1.20 21.28
N GLN A 389 27.40 1.20 22.56
CA GLN A 389 26.45 1.09 23.68
C GLN A 389 25.45 2.25 23.72
N LEU A 390 25.92 3.51 23.66
CA LEU A 390 25.05 4.68 23.69
C LEU A 390 24.08 4.69 22.49
N ARG A 391 24.54 4.27 21.31
CA ARG A 391 23.69 4.12 20.13
C ARG A 391 22.58 3.10 20.35
N GLU A 392 22.89 2.00 21.01
CA GLU A 392 21.90 0.98 21.35
C GLU A 392 20.90 1.48 22.41
N GLU A 393 21.37 2.22 23.42
CA GLU A 393 20.54 2.87 24.44
C GLU A 393 19.55 3.86 23.78
N LEU A 394 20.03 4.80 22.97
CA LEU A 394 19.20 5.80 22.25
C LEU A 394 18.20 5.15 21.29
N PHE A 395 18.61 4.08 20.61
CA PHE A 395 17.71 3.31 19.75
C PHE A 395 16.57 2.70 20.57
N LYS A 396 16.87 2.05 21.70
CA LYS A 396 15.88 1.44 22.59
C LYS A 396 14.94 2.48 23.16
N GLU A 397 15.48 3.60 23.66
CA GLU A 397 14.71 4.72 24.20
C GLU A 397 13.73 5.26 23.16
N LYS A 398 14.17 5.47 21.92
CA LYS A 398 13.27 5.98 20.87
C LYS A 398 12.17 4.99 20.51
N VAL A 399 12.48 3.69 20.43
CA VAL A 399 11.46 2.67 20.18
C VAL A 399 10.45 2.62 21.32
N GLU A 400 10.92 2.69 22.57
CA GLU A 400 10.08 2.77 23.77
C GLU A 400 9.19 4.01 23.75
N GLU A 401 9.73 5.19 23.48
CA GLU A 401 8.97 6.45 23.39
C GLU A 401 7.79 6.31 22.40
N LEU A 402 8.06 5.82 21.19
CA LEU A 402 7.03 5.60 20.17
C LEU A 402 6.01 4.52 20.57
N PHE A 403 6.45 3.50 21.31
CA PHE A 403 5.59 2.44 21.82
C PHE A 403 4.68 2.93 22.96
N VAL A 404 5.20 3.69 23.91
CA VAL A 404 4.44 4.33 25.00
C VAL A 404 3.41 5.29 24.43
N LYS A 405 3.79 6.11 23.44
CA LYS A 405 2.83 6.95 22.69
C LYS A 405 1.71 6.11 22.08
N SER A 406 2.04 4.94 21.53
CA SER A 406 1.04 4.02 20.97
C SER A 406 0.11 3.42 22.01
N ILE A 407 0.61 3.08 23.22
CA ILE A 407 -0.23 2.63 24.34
C ILE A 407 -1.15 3.74 24.79
N LYS A 408 -0.60 4.93 25.04
CA LYS A 408 -1.37 6.13 25.41
C LYS A 408 -2.49 6.38 24.41
N ASP A 409 -2.15 6.27 23.13
CA ASP A 409 -3.10 6.54 22.09
C ASP A 409 -4.22 5.48 22.00
N ILE A 410 -3.88 4.20 22.15
CA ILE A 410 -4.83 3.11 21.95
C ILE A 410 -5.62 2.77 23.21
N LEU A 411 -5.04 2.93 24.39
CA LEU A 411 -5.61 2.49 25.68
C LEU A 411 -5.79 3.63 26.70
N GLY A 412 -5.33 4.84 26.39
CA GLY A 412 -5.44 6.02 27.25
C GLY A 412 -4.29 6.20 28.24
N ASP A 413 -4.29 7.36 28.90
CA ASP A 413 -3.22 7.82 29.79
C ASP A 413 -2.95 6.86 30.96
N LYS A 414 -4.02 6.29 31.53
CA LYS A 414 -3.91 5.35 32.65
C LYS A 414 -3.09 4.11 32.30
N ALA A 415 -3.33 3.52 31.13
CA ALA A 415 -2.60 2.33 30.68
C ALA A 415 -1.14 2.67 30.36
N ALA A 416 -0.87 3.86 29.81
CA ALA A 416 0.50 4.33 29.60
C ALA A 416 1.26 4.54 30.92
N ALA A 417 0.59 5.12 31.93
CA ALA A 417 1.18 5.28 33.26
C ALA A 417 1.46 3.93 33.94
N GLU A 418 0.52 2.97 33.86
CA GLU A 418 0.69 1.60 34.36
C GLU A 418 1.87 0.90 33.69
N PHE A 419 2.02 1.05 32.37
CA PHE A 419 3.19 0.54 31.64
C PHE A 419 4.49 1.14 32.18
N MET A 420 4.57 2.46 32.36
CA MET A 420 5.77 3.13 32.86
C MET A 420 6.11 2.76 34.30
N ALA A 421 5.10 2.56 35.16
CA ALA A 421 5.31 2.15 36.56
C ALA A 421 5.95 0.76 36.67
N GLY A 422 5.47 -0.21 35.87
CA GLY A 422 6.01 -1.57 35.82
C GLY A 422 7.49 -1.67 35.41
N LYS A 423 8.06 -0.62 34.80
CA LYS A 423 9.49 -0.54 34.51
C LYS A 423 10.34 -0.28 35.76
N THR A 424 9.80 0.48 36.71
CA THR A 424 10.51 0.86 37.94
C THR A 424 10.41 -0.19 39.05
N ASN A 425 9.41 -1.06 38.97
CA ASN A 425 9.17 -2.10 39.96
C ASN A 425 8.80 -3.43 39.27
N PRO A 426 9.76 -4.35 39.08
CA PRO A 426 9.51 -5.64 38.44
C PRO A 426 8.48 -6.53 39.17
N GLU A 427 8.19 -6.24 40.44
CA GLU A 427 7.16 -6.93 41.23
C GLU A 427 5.74 -6.38 40.98
N GLU A 428 5.61 -5.20 40.34
CA GLU A 428 4.32 -4.65 39.95
C GLU A 428 3.72 -5.40 38.75
N ARG A 429 2.38 -5.46 38.73
CA ARG A 429 1.63 -6.12 37.66
C ARG A 429 1.95 -5.46 36.32
N LEU A 430 2.66 -6.20 35.47
CA LEU A 430 2.94 -5.80 34.11
C LEU A 430 1.62 -5.65 33.33
N LEU A 431 1.48 -4.56 32.58
CA LEU A 431 0.27 -4.27 31.78
C LEU A 431 -0.07 -5.45 30.85
N ALA A 432 -1.19 -6.12 31.13
CA ALA A 432 -1.68 -7.25 30.37
C ALA A 432 -2.57 -6.78 29.21
N LEU A 433 -2.26 -7.24 28.00
CA LEU A 433 -2.94 -6.84 26.76
C LEU A 433 -3.79 -7.98 26.23
N SER A 434 -5.05 -7.71 25.91
CA SER A 434 -5.86 -8.63 25.11
C SER A 434 -5.27 -8.77 23.69
N PRO A 435 -5.61 -9.84 22.95
CA PRO A 435 -5.21 -9.98 21.55
C PRO A 435 -5.58 -8.79 20.65
N GLU A 436 -6.77 -8.22 20.87
CA GLU A 436 -7.26 -7.03 20.18
C GLU A 436 -6.42 -5.80 20.49
N GLN A 437 -6.12 -5.56 21.78
CA GLN A 437 -5.29 -4.43 22.24
C GLN A 437 -3.86 -4.56 21.72
N ARG A 438 -3.25 -5.75 21.84
CA ARG A 438 -1.92 -6.05 21.30
C ARG A 438 -1.85 -5.75 19.80
N SER A 439 -2.80 -6.26 19.03
CA SER A 439 -2.87 -6.03 17.58
C SER A 439 -3.03 -4.55 17.25
N ALA A 440 -3.91 -3.84 17.97
CA ALA A 440 -4.14 -2.40 17.79
C ALA A 440 -2.89 -1.56 18.11
N ILE A 441 -2.19 -1.85 19.20
CA ILE A 441 -0.95 -1.15 19.58
C ILE A 441 0.13 -1.33 18.51
N ILE A 442 0.41 -2.57 18.08
CA ILE A 442 1.43 -2.81 17.05
C ILE A 442 1.02 -2.21 15.70
N PHE A 443 -0.26 -2.29 15.35
CA PHE A 443 -0.77 -1.65 14.15
C PHE A 443 -0.54 -0.13 14.20
N HIS A 444 -0.92 0.52 15.30
CA HIS A 444 -0.80 1.97 15.46
C HIS A 444 0.67 2.40 15.54
N PHE A 445 1.51 1.68 16.30
CA PHE A 445 2.96 1.90 16.35
C PHE A 445 3.58 1.87 14.94
N THR A 446 3.34 0.80 14.18
CA THR A 446 3.99 0.60 12.88
C THR A 446 3.48 1.56 11.82
N LYS A 447 2.16 1.79 11.78
CA LYS A 447 1.50 2.54 10.70
C LYS A 447 1.40 4.03 10.95
N PHE A 448 1.50 4.46 12.20
CA PHE A 448 1.52 5.86 12.58
C PHE A 448 2.86 6.26 13.20
N HIS A 449 3.11 6.02 14.49
CA HIS A 449 4.27 6.60 15.21
C HIS A 449 5.62 6.31 14.57
N LEU A 450 5.92 5.06 14.21
CA LEU A 450 7.17 4.72 13.52
C LEU A 450 7.22 5.31 12.10
N SER A 451 6.11 5.28 11.36
CA SER A 451 6.06 5.83 10.00
C SER A 451 6.23 7.36 10.00
N LYS A 452 5.60 8.05 10.94
CA LYS A 452 5.76 9.49 11.16
C LYS A 452 7.20 9.81 11.54
N HIS A 453 7.76 9.09 12.52
CA HIS A 453 9.17 9.26 12.91
C HIS A 453 10.13 9.08 11.73
N ILE A 454 9.92 8.05 10.90
CA ILE A 454 10.69 7.82 9.66
C ILE A 454 10.59 9.02 8.72
N LEU A 455 9.38 9.47 8.39
CA LEU A 455 9.18 10.53 7.40
C LEU A 455 9.66 11.89 7.93
N ASP A 456 9.47 12.18 9.22
CA ASP A 456 9.93 13.41 9.86
C ASP A 456 11.44 13.50 10.01
N THR A 457 12.08 12.36 10.27
CA THR A 457 13.54 12.27 10.34
C THR A 457 14.18 12.34 8.96
N LEU A 458 13.67 11.58 7.99
CA LEU A 458 14.30 11.49 6.67
C LEU A 458 13.90 12.65 5.74
N GLN A 459 12.82 13.36 6.07
CA GLN A 459 12.28 14.51 5.33
C GLN A 459 12.28 14.36 3.80
N PRO A 460 11.73 13.24 3.26
CA PRO A 460 11.74 13.03 1.83
C PRO A 460 10.79 14.00 1.13
N ARG A 461 11.11 14.37 -0.12
CA ARG A 461 10.15 15.08 -0.98
C ARG A 461 8.97 14.21 -1.35
N VAL A 462 9.24 12.92 -1.57
CA VAL A 462 8.23 11.96 -2.03
C VAL A 462 8.28 10.71 -1.18
N TYR A 463 7.13 10.15 -0.86
CA TYR A 463 7.06 8.86 -0.17
C TYR A 463 5.97 7.96 -0.76
N ASN A 464 6.10 6.67 -0.50
CA ASN A 464 5.11 5.67 -0.88
C ASN A 464 5.04 4.56 0.17
N MET A 465 3.84 4.20 0.59
CA MET A 465 3.55 3.04 1.43
C MET A 465 2.83 1.99 0.59
N SER A 466 3.53 0.93 0.19
CA SER A 466 3.01 0.00 -0.82
C SER A 466 3.40 -1.46 -0.61
N CYS A 467 2.44 -2.34 -0.87
CA CYS A 467 2.67 -3.76 -1.10
C CYS A 467 2.80 -4.07 -2.60
N LYS A 468 2.79 -5.34 -2.99
CA LYS A 468 2.89 -5.80 -4.40
C LYS A 468 2.02 -4.98 -5.36
N ASP A 469 0.76 -4.81 -4.99
CA ASP A 469 -0.23 -4.10 -5.81
C ASP A 469 -0.48 -2.67 -5.29
N ALA A 470 0.19 -2.22 -4.22
CA ALA A 470 0.03 -0.90 -3.58
C ALA A 470 -1.31 -0.60 -2.88
N ILE A 471 -2.21 -1.59 -2.70
CA ILE A 471 -3.61 -1.31 -2.36
C ILE A 471 -4.06 -1.82 -1.00
N ASP A 472 -4.15 -3.14 -0.77
CA ASP A 472 -4.90 -3.61 0.40
C ASP A 472 -4.13 -3.23 1.68
N ARG A 473 -2.83 -3.56 1.71
CA ARG A 473 -1.92 -3.22 2.82
C ARG A 473 -1.50 -1.74 2.77
N GLY A 474 -1.14 -1.23 1.59
CA GLY A 474 -0.67 0.15 1.40
C GLY A 474 -1.77 1.19 1.59
N GLY A 475 -2.97 0.91 1.08
CA GLY A 475 -4.20 1.67 1.25
C GLY A 475 -4.45 1.99 2.72
N ILE A 476 -4.59 0.94 3.52
CA ILE A 476 -4.85 1.05 4.96
C ILE A 476 -3.72 1.73 5.72
N HIS A 477 -2.46 1.41 5.42
CA HIS A 477 -1.33 2.03 6.10
C HIS A 477 -1.39 3.54 5.94
N THR A 478 -1.53 4.02 4.71
CA THR A 478 -1.65 5.46 4.45
C THR A 478 -2.93 6.08 4.98
N LEU A 479 -4.08 5.40 4.89
CA LEU A 479 -5.31 5.90 5.50
C LEU A 479 -5.11 6.13 6.99
N TRP A 480 -4.56 5.15 7.69
CA TRP A 480 -4.31 5.25 9.12
C TRP A 480 -3.28 6.33 9.46
N TYR A 481 -2.18 6.39 8.70
CA TYR A 481 -1.18 7.45 8.82
C TYR A 481 -1.82 8.83 8.70
N ARG A 482 -2.58 9.09 7.62
CA ARG A 482 -3.19 10.39 7.34
C ARG A 482 -4.29 10.76 8.34
N MET A 483 -5.08 9.80 8.80
CA MET A 483 -6.12 10.05 9.80
C MET A 483 -5.50 10.59 11.10
N ASN A 484 -4.41 9.96 11.56
CA ASN A 484 -3.75 10.38 12.80
C ASN A 484 -2.90 11.64 12.61
N GLU A 485 -2.23 11.82 11.46
CA GLU A 485 -1.52 13.06 11.11
C GLU A 485 -2.46 14.26 11.07
N LYS A 486 -3.61 14.14 10.39
CA LYS A 486 -4.65 15.18 10.41
C LYS A 486 -5.18 15.46 11.81
N PHE A 487 -5.34 14.42 12.64
CA PHE A 487 -5.77 14.60 14.01
C PHE A 487 -4.74 15.35 14.87
N GLU A 488 -3.45 15.06 14.73
CA GLU A 488 -2.40 15.82 15.42
C GLU A 488 -2.40 17.29 15.00
N ARG A 489 -2.55 17.57 13.70
CA ARG A 489 -2.67 18.94 13.19
C ARG A 489 -3.94 19.63 13.66
N CYS A 490 -5.07 18.91 13.74
CA CYS A 490 -6.29 19.43 14.35
C CYS A 490 -6.04 19.91 15.78
N LYS A 491 -5.30 19.14 16.59
CA LYS A 491 -4.93 19.55 17.96
C LYS A 491 -3.95 20.73 18.01
N GLN A 492 -3.00 20.80 17.07
CA GLN A 492 -1.90 21.78 17.10
C GLN A 492 -2.26 23.11 16.42
N GLU A 493 -2.96 23.03 15.29
CA GLU A 493 -3.22 24.13 14.34
C GLU A 493 -4.71 24.49 14.27
N GLY A 494 -5.60 23.72 14.90
CA GLY A 494 -7.05 23.94 14.81
C GLY A 494 -7.67 23.56 13.46
N THR A 495 -6.94 22.85 12.59
CA THR A 495 -7.46 22.38 11.30
C THR A 495 -8.54 21.31 11.48
N PRO A 496 -9.52 21.17 10.56
CA PRO A 496 -10.49 20.09 10.65
C PRO A 496 -9.84 18.69 10.68
N ALA A 497 -10.34 17.81 11.55
CA ALA A 497 -9.98 16.40 11.55
C ALA A 497 -10.53 15.71 10.28
N MET A 498 -10.12 14.45 10.04
CA MET A 498 -10.55 13.71 8.86
C MET A 498 -12.07 13.47 8.86
N THR A 499 -12.74 13.86 7.78
CA THR A 499 -14.19 13.66 7.63
C THR A 499 -14.53 12.21 7.26
N LYS A 500 -15.81 11.84 7.38
CA LYS A 500 -16.30 10.51 6.96
C LYS A 500 -16.04 10.26 5.47
N ASP A 501 -16.27 11.26 4.62
CA ASP A 501 -16.11 11.13 3.17
C ASP A 501 -14.64 10.97 2.78
N GLU A 502 -13.75 11.74 3.40
CA GLU A 502 -12.30 11.57 3.24
C GLU A 502 -11.87 10.16 3.65
N PHE A 503 -12.35 9.69 4.80
CA PHE A 503 -12.05 8.35 5.29
C PHE A 503 -12.53 7.26 4.31
N LEU A 504 -13.79 7.35 3.84
CA LEU A 504 -14.38 6.36 2.92
C LEU A 504 -13.70 6.37 1.55
N MET A 505 -13.37 7.56 1.04
CA MET A 505 -12.60 7.72 -0.19
C MET A 505 -11.23 7.03 -0.07
N MET A 506 -10.51 7.27 1.03
CA MET A 506 -9.21 6.64 1.29
C MET A 506 -9.28 5.13 1.55
N LEU A 507 -10.41 4.63 2.06
CA LEU A 507 -10.61 3.24 2.42
C LEU A 507 -10.76 2.33 1.19
N ASP A 508 -11.67 2.68 0.28
CA ASP A 508 -12.13 1.75 -0.76
C ASP A 508 -11.64 2.11 -2.18
N TYR A 509 -11.43 3.40 -2.49
CA TYR A 509 -11.09 3.81 -3.86
C TYR A 509 -9.72 3.33 -4.33
N PRO A 510 -8.67 3.29 -3.48
CA PRO A 510 -7.43 2.65 -3.89
C PRO A 510 -7.64 1.20 -4.37
N ALA A 511 -8.54 0.45 -3.72
CA ALA A 511 -8.87 -0.92 -4.12
C ALA A 511 -9.75 -0.97 -5.35
N LEU A 512 -10.64 -0.02 -5.49
CA LEU A 512 -11.50 0.07 -6.65
C LEU A 512 -10.71 0.33 -7.93
N ILE A 513 -9.75 1.26 -7.90
CA ILE A 513 -8.91 1.63 -9.05
C ILE A 513 -8.16 0.43 -9.62
N VAL A 514 -7.64 -0.44 -8.75
CA VAL A 514 -6.72 -1.50 -9.18
C VAL A 514 -7.32 -2.90 -9.18
N LYS A 515 -8.25 -3.19 -8.26
CA LYS A 515 -8.88 -4.51 -8.06
C LYS A 515 -10.36 -4.54 -8.39
N TYR A 516 -10.97 -3.39 -8.70
CA TYR A 516 -12.39 -3.29 -9.05
C TYR A 516 -13.33 -3.79 -7.94
N ARG A 517 -12.89 -3.65 -6.68
CA ARG A 517 -13.64 -4.05 -5.49
C ARG A 517 -13.28 -3.13 -4.33
N THR A 518 -14.13 -3.15 -3.30
CA THR A 518 -13.82 -2.58 -1.99
C THR A 518 -12.67 -3.34 -1.32
N LEU A 519 -12.16 -2.76 -0.24
CA LEU A 519 -11.13 -3.36 0.60
C LEU A 519 -11.59 -4.74 1.14
N ASN A 520 -10.64 -5.67 1.28
CA ASN A 520 -10.89 -7.02 1.75
C ASN A 520 -10.86 -7.13 3.29
N ALA A 521 -10.58 -8.33 3.82
CA ALA A 521 -10.51 -8.60 5.26
C ALA A 521 -9.52 -7.72 6.05
N ASN A 522 -8.59 -7.02 5.38
CA ASN A 522 -7.76 -6.04 6.06
C ASN A 522 -8.59 -4.89 6.70
N LYS A 523 -9.83 -4.65 6.25
CA LYS A 523 -10.78 -3.73 6.90
C LYS A 523 -11.03 -4.09 8.37
N ASN A 524 -10.91 -5.36 8.76
CA ASN A 524 -11.07 -5.79 10.15
C ASN A 524 -9.91 -5.36 11.05
N LEU A 525 -8.69 -5.19 10.50
CA LEU A 525 -7.57 -4.61 11.25
C LEU A 525 -7.82 -3.14 11.55
N LEU A 526 -8.27 -2.40 10.53
CA LEU A 526 -8.63 -0.99 10.67
C LEU A 526 -9.78 -0.82 11.67
N TRP A 527 -10.81 -1.67 11.58
CA TRP A 527 -11.91 -1.67 12.52
C TRP A 527 -11.43 -1.89 13.96
N ASN A 528 -10.57 -2.89 14.20
CA ASN A 528 -10.04 -3.18 15.54
C ASN A 528 -9.25 -2.00 16.11
N VAL A 529 -8.29 -1.45 15.36
CA VAL A 529 -7.49 -0.33 15.87
C VAL A 529 -8.33 0.93 16.07
N LEU A 530 -9.28 1.21 15.17
CA LEU A 530 -10.17 2.37 15.30
C LEU A 530 -11.08 2.21 16.52
N GLN A 531 -11.62 1.02 16.77
CA GLN A 531 -12.42 0.75 17.96
C GLN A 531 -11.63 1.03 19.24
N GLN A 532 -10.42 0.47 19.35
CA GLN A 532 -9.58 0.67 20.54
C GLN A 532 -9.21 2.15 20.70
N ARG A 533 -8.78 2.82 19.62
CA ARG A 533 -8.46 4.26 19.60
C ARG A 533 -9.63 5.14 20.06
N MET A 534 -10.84 4.86 19.58
CA MET A 534 -12.07 5.58 19.98
C MET A 534 -12.43 5.38 21.46
N GLN A 535 -11.99 4.28 22.07
CA GLN A 535 -12.20 4.00 23.49
C GLN A 535 -11.09 4.60 24.37
N GLY A 536 -9.83 4.51 23.92
CA GLY A 536 -8.65 4.97 24.65
C GLY A 536 -8.38 6.47 24.59
N ASP A 537 -8.81 7.16 23.53
CA ASP A 537 -8.61 8.61 23.36
C ASP A 537 -9.95 9.34 23.17
N PRO A 538 -10.52 9.91 24.24
CA PRO A 538 -11.76 10.69 24.17
C PRO A 538 -11.68 11.91 23.24
N THR A 539 -10.50 12.51 23.11
CA THR A 539 -10.28 13.68 22.24
C THR A 539 -10.36 13.26 20.78
N PHE A 540 -9.74 12.13 20.43
CA PHE A 540 -9.87 11.52 19.10
C PHE A 540 -11.32 11.15 18.80
N ALA A 541 -12.01 10.59 19.79
CA ALA A 541 -13.42 10.20 19.66
C ALA A 541 -14.36 11.39 19.44
N ALA A 542 -14.09 12.53 20.09
CA ALA A 542 -14.84 13.77 19.88
C ALA A 542 -14.60 14.33 18.46
N ALA A 543 -13.35 14.34 18.00
CA ALA A 543 -12.99 14.83 16.66
C ALA A 543 -13.53 13.95 15.52
N HIS A 544 -13.81 12.67 15.78
CA HIS A 544 -14.30 11.71 14.79
C HIS A 544 -15.64 11.09 15.20
N GLY A 545 -16.63 11.91 15.57
CA GLY A 545 -17.94 11.43 16.01
C GLY A 545 -18.62 10.44 15.03
N TRP A 546 -18.41 10.62 13.72
CA TRP A 546 -18.90 9.73 12.67
C TRP A 546 -18.37 8.29 12.78
N ALA A 547 -17.19 8.08 13.38
CA ALA A 547 -16.54 6.78 13.46
C ALA A 547 -17.31 5.80 14.34
N LYS A 548 -18.08 6.28 15.34
CA LYS A 548 -18.92 5.44 16.19
C LYS A 548 -19.97 4.69 15.38
N GLN A 549 -20.68 5.42 14.50
CA GLN A 549 -21.66 4.84 13.59
C GLN A 549 -21.00 3.85 12.63
N TRP A 550 -19.89 4.24 11.99
CA TRP A 550 -19.18 3.37 11.06
C TRP A 550 -18.71 2.07 11.72
N LEU A 551 -18.19 2.12 12.96
CA LEU A 551 -17.79 0.94 13.72
C LEU A 551 -18.99 0.00 13.99
N ALA A 552 -20.15 0.55 14.33
CA ALA A 552 -21.36 -0.23 14.60
C ALA A 552 -21.93 -0.92 13.34
N GLU A 553 -21.82 -0.25 12.18
CA GLU A 553 -22.24 -0.76 10.86
C GLU A 553 -21.27 -1.81 10.31
N ASN A 554 -19.99 -1.71 10.65
CA ASN A 554 -18.93 -2.56 10.09
C ASN A 554 -18.37 -3.59 11.09
N ASP A 555 -19.11 -3.89 12.16
CA ASP A 555 -18.74 -4.90 13.14
C ASP A 555 -18.51 -6.28 12.45
N PRO A 556 -17.28 -6.84 12.54
CA PRO A 556 -16.97 -8.15 11.98
C PRO A 556 -17.87 -9.28 12.48
N LYS A 557 -18.41 -9.18 13.70
CA LYS A 557 -19.31 -10.19 14.28
C LYS A 557 -20.67 -10.16 13.58
N LYS A 558 -21.25 -8.98 13.38
CA LYS A 558 -22.53 -8.81 12.66
C LYS A 558 -22.40 -9.25 11.19
N THR A 559 -21.31 -8.84 10.54
CA THR A 559 -21.05 -9.17 9.13
C THR A 559 -20.97 -10.68 8.90
N GLN A 560 -20.41 -11.45 9.84
CA GLN A 560 -20.33 -12.91 9.74
C GLN A 560 -21.68 -13.61 9.90
N MET A 561 -22.57 -13.09 10.75
CA MET A 561 -23.91 -13.66 10.92
C MET A 561 -24.71 -13.54 9.62
N VAL A 562 -24.73 -12.34 9.01
CA VAL A 562 -25.39 -12.09 7.73
C VAL A 562 -24.84 -13.00 6.61
N GLN A 563 -23.53 -13.20 6.55
CA GLN A 563 -22.92 -14.10 5.56
C GLN A 563 -23.32 -15.57 5.78
N LYS A 564 -23.34 -16.05 7.03
CA LYS A 564 -23.79 -17.42 7.32
C LYS A 564 -25.23 -17.65 6.91
N ASP A 565 -26.11 -16.69 7.19
CA ASP A 565 -27.53 -16.78 6.84
C ASP A 565 -27.76 -16.77 5.33
N ALA A 566 -27.06 -15.90 4.60
CA ALA A 566 -27.11 -15.87 3.13
C ALA A 566 -26.58 -17.17 2.50
N THR A 567 -25.50 -17.74 3.06
CA THR A 567 -24.94 -19.01 2.56
C THR A 567 -25.87 -20.18 2.85
N LEU A 568 -26.49 -20.21 4.02
CA LEU A 568 -27.46 -21.23 4.40
C LEU A 568 -28.72 -21.15 3.52
N HIS A 569 -29.20 -19.95 3.23
CA HIS A 569 -30.34 -19.73 2.34
C HIS A 569 -30.02 -20.12 0.89
N GLY A 570 -28.82 -19.79 0.40
CA GLY A 570 -28.34 -20.23 -0.92
C GLY A 570 -28.22 -21.75 -1.03
N TYR A 571 -27.71 -22.42 0.01
CA TYR A 571 -27.64 -23.88 0.06
C TYR A 571 -29.03 -24.52 0.08
N LYS A 572 -29.96 -24.00 0.89
CA LYS A 572 -31.37 -24.45 0.91
C LYS A 572 -32.02 -24.30 -0.47
N LYS A 573 -31.80 -23.18 -1.17
CA LYS A 573 -32.33 -22.95 -2.53
C LYS A 573 -31.73 -23.88 -3.58
N GLN A 574 -30.43 -24.18 -3.49
CA GLN A 574 -29.79 -25.17 -4.37
C GLN A 574 -30.26 -26.59 -4.08
N LYS A 575 -30.44 -26.94 -2.80
CA LYS A 575 -30.99 -28.23 -2.38
C LYS A 575 -32.44 -28.41 -2.86
N ALA A 576 -33.30 -27.40 -2.67
CA ALA A 576 -34.66 -27.40 -3.17
C ALA A 576 -34.73 -27.56 -4.70
N LYS A 577 -33.91 -26.83 -5.47
CA LYS A 577 -33.82 -27.01 -6.92
C LYS A 577 -33.35 -28.41 -7.34
N LYS A 578 -32.47 -29.02 -6.54
CA LYS A 578 -31.98 -30.38 -6.81
C LYS A 578 -33.03 -31.44 -6.47
N GLU A 579 -33.81 -31.22 -5.42
CA GLU A 579 -34.94 -32.08 -5.03
C GLU A 579 -36.11 -31.95 -6.02
N GLU A 580 -36.39 -30.75 -6.53
CA GLU A 580 -37.38 -30.51 -7.60
C GLU A 580 -36.95 -31.11 -8.95
N ALA A 581 -35.65 -31.12 -9.25
CA ALA A 581 -35.08 -31.82 -10.41
C ALA A 581 -35.01 -33.36 -10.26
N LEU A 582 -35.31 -33.87 -9.06
CA LEU A 582 -35.35 -35.31 -8.72
C LEU A 582 -36.79 -35.81 -8.57
N GLU A 583 -37.80 -35.05 -9.01
CA GLU A 583 -39.15 -35.61 -9.15
C GLU A 583 -39.09 -36.90 -10.00
N PRO A 584 -39.71 -37.99 -9.53
CA PRO A 584 -39.61 -39.27 -10.19
C PRO A 584 -40.15 -39.13 -11.62
N GLU A 585 -39.29 -39.45 -12.61
CA GLU A 585 -39.72 -39.56 -14.00
C GLU A 585 -41.03 -40.37 -14.02
N LYS A 586 -42.10 -39.75 -14.53
CA LYS A 586 -43.37 -40.46 -14.75
C LYS A 586 -43.04 -41.75 -15.50
N PRO A 587 -43.55 -42.90 -15.07
CA PRO A 587 -43.24 -44.17 -15.72
C PRO A 587 -43.54 -44.03 -17.21
N LEU A 588 -42.52 -44.32 -18.03
CA LEU A 588 -42.65 -44.25 -19.48
C LEU A 588 -43.87 -45.07 -19.91
N PRO A 589 -44.72 -44.54 -20.80
CA PRO A 589 -45.86 -45.29 -21.30
C PRO A 589 -45.37 -46.60 -21.95
N PRO A 590 -46.14 -47.69 -21.84
CA PRO A 590 -45.74 -48.98 -22.37
C PRO A 590 -45.45 -48.87 -23.87
N VAL A 591 -44.24 -49.27 -24.26
CA VAL A 591 -43.79 -49.28 -25.66
C VAL A 591 -44.61 -50.32 -26.42
N VAL A 592 -45.60 -49.87 -27.19
CA VAL A 592 -46.32 -50.72 -28.14
C VAL A 592 -45.36 -51.06 -29.29
N LYS A 593 -44.85 -52.29 -29.30
CA LYS A 593 -44.06 -52.82 -30.43
C LYS A 593 -44.98 -53.05 -31.64
N THR A 594 -45.03 -52.10 -32.57
CA THR A 594 -45.53 -52.37 -33.91
C THR A 594 -44.47 -53.13 -34.71
N ILE A 595 -44.77 -54.38 -35.04
CA ILE A 595 -43.97 -55.24 -35.92
C ILE A 595 -44.20 -54.77 -37.37
N PRO A 596 -43.17 -54.36 -38.14
CA PRO A 596 -43.32 -54.07 -39.55
C PRO A 596 -43.42 -55.38 -40.35
N SER A 597 -44.48 -55.52 -41.15
CA SER A 597 -44.64 -56.61 -42.11
C SER A 597 -43.53 -56.57 -43.16
N ARG A 598 -42.78 -57.67 -43.29
CA ARG A 598 -41.87 -57.93 -44.42
C ARG A 598 -42.65 -57.88 -45.74
N ARG A 599 -42.36 -56.90 -46.61
CA ARG A 599 -42.59 -57.02 -48.05
C ARG A 599 -41.33 -57.56 -48.71
N LYS A 600 -41.52 -58.65 -49.47
CA LYS A 600 -40.56 -59.23 -50.39
C LYS A 600 -40.31 -58.25 -51.55
N GLN A 601 -39.06 -57.98 -51.85
CA GLN A 601 -38.48 -58.01 -53.20
C GLN A 601 -36.96 -58.12 -53.07
#